data_AF-A0A250VFR2-F1
#
_entry.id   AF-A0A250VFR2-F1
#
_cell.length_a   1.000
_cell.length_b   1.000
_cell.length_c   1.000
_cell.angle_alpha   90.00
_cell.angle_beta   90.00
_cell.angle_gamma   90.00
#
_symmetry.space_group_name_H-M   'P 1'
#
loop_
_entity.id
_entity.type
_entity.pdbx_description
1 polymer ?
#
loop_
_entity_poly.entity_id
_entity_poly.type
_entity_poly.pdbx_seq_one_letter_code
_entity_poly.pdbx_strand_id
1 'polypeptide(L)'
;MRNLSRLASGGAAAVAAGALLFSAAPAHATSASNSWSIPGGHKMQVNAWHCGAYVSACDWKASTKLYKGRSHDSAQWVQNRAILAAHGISVSLTISKNPEATLTMNSRSQGTVRWKNYGGHKWISDTYGQMKPSRLTVYVSTKSCGSAQITSRIKFTEKCVYAGAS
;
A
#
# COMPACT_ATOMS: atom_id res chain seq x y z
N MET A 1 -52.78 -50.61 28.50
CA MET A 1 -53.26 -50.15 27.18
C MET A 1 -52.05 -49.84 26.30
N ARG A 2 -52.02 -50.45 25.11
CA ARG A 2 -51.12 -50.23 23.94
C ARG A 2 -49.62 -50.54 24.08
N ASN A 3 -49.28 -51.74 23.59
CA ASN A 3 -48.07 -52.05 22.81
C ASN A 3 -47.91 -51.03 21.66
N LEU A 4 -46.66 -50.76 21.26
CA LEU A 4 -46.22 -50.74 19.87
C LEU A 4 -44.70 -50.63 19.77
N SER A 5 -44.09 -51.75 19.40
CA SER A 5 -42.84 -51.85 18.65
C SER A 5 -42.84 -50.86 17.48
N ARG A 6 -41.65 -50.36 17.11
CA ARG A 6 -41.16 -50.27 15.72
C ARG A 6 -39.78 -49.62 15.69
N LEU A 7 -38.77 -50.47 15.50
CA LEU A 7 -37.63 -50.14 14.64
C LEU A 7 -38.21 -49.77 13.26
N ALA A 8 -37.89 -48.58 12.77
CA ALA A 8 -38.08 -48.21 11.38
C ALA A 8 -36.74 -47.65 10.86
N SER A 9 -36.02 -48.53 10.18
CA SER A 9 -35.15 -48.15 9.08
C SER A 9 -35.96 -47.34 8.05
N GLY A 10 -35.34 -46.33 7.44
CA GLY A 10 -35.98 -45.57 6.38
C GLY A 10 -35.16 -44.35 6.01
N GLY A 11 -34.27 -44.52 5.04
CA GLY A 11 -33.51 -43.41 4.46
C GLY A 11 -34.39 -42.48 3.63
N ALA A 12 -33.89 -41.28 3.38
CA ALA A 12 -33.92 -40.61 2.08
C ALA A 12 -33.15 -39.29 2.18
N ALA A 13 -32.42 -39.00 1.12
CA ALA A 13 -31.61 -37.82 0.91
C ALA A 13 -32.38 -36.50 1.11
N ALA A 14 -31.69 -35.51 1.68
CA ALA A 14 -32.00 -34.11 1.44
C ALA A 14 -30.70 -33.39 1.04
N VAL A 15 -30.60 -33.18 -0.27
CA VAL A 15 -29.68 -32.25 -0.91
C VAL A 15 -29.98 -30.85 -0.38
N ALA A 16 -29.01 -30.18 0.26
CA ALA A 16 -28.85 -28.73 0.23
C ALA A 16 -27.75 -28.30 1.21
N ALA A 17 -26.57 -28.02 0.68
CA ALA A 17 -25.75 -26.90 1.15
C ALA A 17 -24.67 -26.62 0.10
N GLY A 18 -25.10 -26.14 -1.06
CA GLY A 18 -24.23 -25.31 -1.92
C GLY A 18 -23.99 -23.97 -1.22
N ALA A 19 -23.32 -24.00 -0.07
CA ALA A 19 -22.72 -22.81 0.49
C ALA A 19 -21.41 -22.62 -0.30
N LEU A 20 -21.49 -21.82 -1.36
CA LEU A 20 -20.33 -21.14 -1.89
C LEU A 20 -19.74 -20.35 -0.73
N LEU A 21 -18.76 -20.96 -0.05
CA LEU A 21 -17.85 -20.27 0.84
C LEU A 21 -17.02 -19.36 -0.05
N PHE A 22 -17.60 -18.23 -0.43
CA PHE A 22 -16.81 -17.01 -0.56
C PHE A 22 -16.36 -16.67 0.86
N SER A 23 -15.35 -17.41 1.34
CA SER A 23 -14.46 -16.85 2.33
C SER A 23 -13.92 -15.59 1.66
N ALA A 24 -14.48 -14.44 2.05
CA ALA A 24 -13.82 -13.19 1.83
C ALA A 24 -12.47 -13.35 2.53
N ALA A 25 -11.43 -13.72 1.76
CA ALA A 25 -10.07 -13.56 2.19
C ALA A 25 -10.01 -12.12 2.72
N PRO A 26 -9.49 -11.88 3.94
CA PRO A 26 -9.36 -10.53 4.43
C PRO A 26 -8.67 -9.75 3.31
N ALA A 27 -9.14 -8.56 2.97
CA ALA A 27 -8.47 -7.73 1.98
C ALA A 27 -7.13 -7.30 2.57
N HIS A 28 -6.15 -8.20 2.57
CA HIS A 28 -4.84 -8.03 3.16
C HIS A 28 -4.13 -6.98 2.31
N ALA A 29 -4.06 -5.76 2.83
CA ALA A 29 -3.36 -4.69 2.15
C ALA A 29 -1.90 -5.08 1.91
N THR A 30 -1.39 -4.74 0.73
CA THR A 30 0.01 -5.00 0.40
C THR A 30 0.86 -3.86 0.91
N SER A 31 1.91 -4.17 1.66
CA SER A 31 2.80 -3.16 2.23
C SER A 31 4.25 -3.60 2.24
N ALA A 32 5.14 -2.63 2.24
CA ALA A 32 6.57 -2.82 2.41
C ALA A 32 7.13 -1.67 3.25
N SER A 33 8.00 -2.01 4.21
CA SER A 33 8.68 -1.04 5.07
C SER A 33 10.13 -1.44 5.22
N ASN A 34 11.02 -0.46 5.20
CA ASN A 34 12.42 -0.68 5.55
C ASN A 34 12.98 0.54 6.27
N SER A 35 13.99 0.31 7.11
CA SER A 35 14.66 1.33 7.90
C SER A 35 16.17 1.26 7.69
N TRP A 36 16.80 2.42 7.55
CA TRP A 36 18.24 2.54 7.41
C TRP A 36 18.81 3.41 8.50
N SER A 37 19.86 2.91 9.15
CA SER A 37 20.67 3.68 10.09
C SER A 37 21.52 4.69 9.34
N ILE A 38 21.64 5.88 9.91
CA ILE A 38 22.40 7.01 9.37
C ILE A 38 23.35 7.51 10.48
N PRO A 39 24.57 7.97 10.15
CA PRO A 39 25.52 8.50 11.14
C PRO A 39 24.88 9.55 12.05
N GLY A 40 25.29 9.61 13.32
CA GLY A 40 24.72 10.53 14.31
C GLY A 40 23.47 10.01 15.03
N GLY A 41 23.17 8.71 14.90
CA GLY A 41 22.03 8.07 15.57
C GLY A 41 20.68 8.32 14.89
N HIS A 42 20.72 8.84 13.66
CA HIS A 42 19.53 9.05 12.85
C HIS A 42 19.08 7.73 12.20
N LYS A 43 17.78 7.61 11.91
CA LYS A 43 17.18 6.49 11.19
C LYS A 43 16.17 7.01 10.20
N MET A 44 16.25 6.56 8.96
CA MET A 44 15.22 6.82 7.96
C MET A 44 14.35 5.59 7.76
N GLN A 45 13.04 5.75 7.84
CA GLN A 45 12.06 4.72 7.50
C GLN A 45 11.35 5.11 6.20
N VAL A 46 11.26 4.17 5.26
CA VAL A 46 10.47 4.33 4.03
C VAL A 46 9.41 3.25 3.98
N ASN A 47 8.18 3.64 3.66
CA ASN A 47 7.02 2.76 3.65
C ASN A 47 6.24 2.92 2.33
N ALA A 48 5.78 1.80 1.79
CA ALA A 48 4.82 1.73 0.70
C ALA A 48 3.63 0.89 1.16
N TRP A 49 2.43 1.29 0.76
CA TRP A 49 1.19 0.60 1.07
C TRP A 49 0.18 0.86 -0.04
N HIS A 50 -0.59 -0.16 -0.38
CA HIS A 50 -1.82 -0.02 -1.15
C HIS A 50 -2.85 -1.06 -0.70
N CYS A 51 -4.11 -0.83 -1.05
CA CYS A 51 -5.18 -1.77 -0.78
C CYS A 51 -4.87 -3.17 -1.34
N GLY A 52 -5.39 -4.21 -0.70
CA GLY A 52 -5.19 -5.61 -1.11
C GLY A 52 -6.11 -6.05 -2.24
N ALA A 53 -7.33 -5.51 -2.27
CA ALA A 53 -8.33 -5.78 -3.29
C ALA A 53 -9.03 -4.48 -3.68
N TYR A 54 -9.39 -4.36 -4.96
CA TYR A 54 -10.13 -3.22 -5.49
C TYR A 54 -11.04 -3.67 -6.64
N VAL A 55 -12.21 -3.05 -6.75
CA VAL A 55 -13.11 -3.23 -7.90
C VAL A 55 -12.89 -2.11 -8.93
N SER A 56 -12.74 -0.87 -8.47
CA SER A 56 -12.59 0.32 -9.32
C SER A 56 -11.53 1.31 -8.83
N ALA A 57 -11.22 1.29 -7.55
CA ALA A 57 -10.29 2.22 -6.91
C ALA A 57 -9.54 1.50 -5.79
N CYS A 58 -8.26 1.82 -5.67
CA CYS A 58 -7.37 1.32 -4.64
C CYS A 58 -6.71 2.48 -3.92
N ASP A 59 -6.90 2.57 -2.61
CA ASP A 59 -6.18 3.54 -1.80
C ASP A 59 -4.70 3.18 -1.74
N TRP A 60 -3.84 4.19 -1.70
CA TRP A 60 -2.41 4.02 -1.58
C TRP A 60 -1.79 5.05 -0.65
N LYS A 61 -0.67 4.67 -0.04
CA LYS A 61 0.13 5.54 0.82
C LYS A 61 1.61 5.22 0.67
N ALA A 62 2.41 6.27 0.62
CA ALA A 62 3.86 6.21 0.59
C ALA A 62 4.42 7.22 1.59
N SER A 63 5.43 6.82 2.36
CA SER A 63 5.90 7.61 3.49
C SER A 63 7.41 7.53 3.63
N THR A 64 8.03 8.66 3.96
CA THR A 64 9.43 8.74 4.39
C THR A 64 9.50 9.50 5.69
N LYS A 65 10.09 8.89 6.72
CA LYS A 65 10.12 9.42 8.09
C LYS A 65 11.52 9.35 8.68
N LEU A 66 11.97 10.45 9.25
CA LEU A 66 13.23 10.61 9.94
C LEU A 66 13.04 10.52 11.45
N TYR A 67 13.91 9.74 12.08
CA TYR A 67 13.99 9.55 13.52
C TYR A 67 15.40 9.79 14.02
N LYS A 68 15.53 10.10 15.31
CA LYS A 68 16.77 10.00 16.08
C LYS A 68 16.48 9.25 17.37
N GLY A 69 17.07 8.06 17.52
CA GLY A 69 16.62 7.11 18.53
C GLY A 69 15.15 6.71 18.33
N ARG A 70 14.30 6.98 19.33
CA ARG A 70 12.85 6.68 19.29
C ARG A 70 11.97 7.89 18.88
N SER A 71 12.55 9.08 18.81
CA SER A 71 11.81 10.32 18.55
C SER A 71 11.92 10.73 17.09
N HIS A 72 10.91 11.47 16.59
CA HIS A 72 11.02 12.16 15.30
C HIS A 72 12.12 13.21 15.35
N ASP A 73 12.83 13.40 14.24
CA ASP A 73 13.93 14.35 14.16
C ASP A 73 13.82 15.22 12.91
N SER A 74 14.32 16.44 12.98
CA SER A 74 14.15 17.45 11.94
C SER A 74 15.30 17.40 10.93
N ALA A 75 14.96 17.33 9.65
CA ALA A 75 15.89 17.51 8.55
C ALA A 75 15.79 18.92 7.94
N GLN A 76 16.73 19.28 7.06
CA GLN A 76 16.55 20.45 6.18
C GLN A 76 15.42 20.22 5.18
N TRP A 77 15.28 18.97 4.69
CA TRP A 77 14.13 18.51 3.94
C TRP A 77 14.04 16.97 3.95
N VAL A 78 12.82 16.47 3.80
CA VAL A 78 12.52 15.06 3.54
C VAL A 78 11.69 14.98 2.29
N GLN A 79 11.98 14.01 1.42
CA GLN A 79 11.27 13.80 0.19
C GLN A 79 10.79 12.35 0.09
N ASN A 80 9.55 12.20 -0.37
CA ASN A 80 9.01 10.94 -0.82
C ASN A 80 8.67 11.01 -2.31
N ARG A 81 9.01 9.95 -3.02
CA ARG A 81 8.66 9.72 -4.42
C ARG A 81 7.96 8.37 -4.52
N ALA A 82 6.66 8.40 -4.67
CA ALA A 82 5.84 7.23 -4.93
C ALA A 82 5.75 6.98 -6.44
N ILE A 83 5.97 5.74 -6.87
CA ILE A 83 5.71 5.28 -8.24
C ILE A 83 4.58 4.28 -8.14
N LEU A 84 3.49 4.56 -8.85
CA LEU A 84 2.26 3.79 -8.84
C LEU A 84 2.07 3.20 -10.24
N ALA A 85 1.83 1.90 -10.31
CA ALA A 85 1.70 1.20 -11.58
C ALA A 85 0.52 0.22 -11.57
N ALA A 86 -0.12 0.10 -12.72
CA ALA A 86 -1.09 -0.94 -13.04
C ALA A 86 -0.47 -1.93 -14.03
N HIS A 87 -0.64 -3.22 -13.76
CA HIS A 87 -0.04 -4.30 -14.55
C HIS A 87 -1.12 -5.13 -15.24
N GLY A 88 -0.89 -5.46 -16.50
CA GLY A 88 -1.82 -6.20 -17.35
C GLY A 88 -1.69 -5.79 -18.82
N ILE A 89 -2.50 -6.41 -19.68
CA ILE A 89 -2.49 -6.14 -21.12
C ILE A 89 -3.33 -4.89 -21.40
N SER A 90 -2.74 -3.89 -22.06
CA SER A 90 -3.43 -2.67 -22.50
C SER A 90 -4.18 -1.93 -21.39
N VAL A 91 -3.58 -1.86 -20.20
CA VAL A 91 -4.19 -1.26 -19.01
C VAL A 91 -3.95 0.25 -18.93
N SER A 92 -4.81 0.92 -18.17
CA SER A 92 -4.63 2.34 -17.82
C SER A 92 -4.82 2.58 -16.32
N LEU A 93 -4.28 3.70 -15.84
CA LEU A 93 -4.27 4.09 -14.43
C LEU A 93 -4.52 5.59 -14.31
N THR A 94 -5.49 5.97 -13.47
CA THR A 94 -5.66 7.35 -13.01
C THR A 94 -5.24 7.44 -11.55
N ILE A 95 -4.55 8.51 -11.15
CA ILE A 95 -4.03 8.68 -9.79
C ILE A 95 -4.57 9.99 -9.21
N SER A 96 -5.07 9.95 -7.98
CA SER A 96 -5.24 11.12 -7.13
C SER A 96 -4.11 11.19 -6.09
N LYS A 97 -3.84 12.39 -5.59
CA LYS A 97 -2.76 12.69 -4.65
C LYS A 97 -3.23 13.69 -3.60
N ASN A 98 -2.49 13.80 -2.49
CA ASN A 98 -2.63 14.91 -1.56
C ASN A 98 -2.26 16.27 -2.23
N PRO A 99 -2.80 17.40 -1.75
CA PRO A 99 -2.64 18.70 -2.41
C PRO A 99 -1.18 19.12 -2.59
N GLU A 100 -0.36 18.88 -1.57
CA GLU A 100 1.04 19.31 -1.48
C GLU A 100 1.99 18.55 -2.44
N ALA A 101 1.59 17.38 -2.90
CA ALA A 101 2.41 16.58 -3.81
C ALA A 101 2.26 17.04 -5.26
N THR A 102 3.24 16.70 -6.10
CA THR A 102 3.17 16.82 -7.56
C THR A 102 2.90 15.44 -8.15
N LEU A 103 1.98 15.33 -9.11
CA LEU A 103 1.72 14.10 -9.86
C LEU A 103 2.20 14.29 -11.30
N THR A 104 2.95 13.30 -11.80
CA THR A 104 3.35 13.20 -13.21
C THR A 104 2.94 11.83 -13.71
N MET A 105 2.13 11.76 -14.76
CA MET A 105 1.86 10.49 -15.44
C MET A 105 3.05 10.17 -16.37
N ASN A 106 3.72 9.05 -16.13
CA ASN A 106 4.87 8.62 -16.92
C ASN A 106 4.44 7.82 -18.16
N SER A 107 3.31 7.12 -18.07
CA SER A 107 2.67 6.37 -19.14
C SER A 107 1.16 6.26 -18.86
N ARG A 108 0.42 5.53 -19.71
CA ARG A 108 -1.00 5.23 -19.44
C ARG A 108 -1.21 4.38 -18.19
N SER A 109 -0.22 3.57 -17.79
CA SER A 109 -0.32 2.61 -16.70
C SER A 109 0.58 2.92 -15.51
N GLN A 110 1.37 4.00 -15.56
CA GLN A 110 2.30 4.37 -14.50
C GLN A 110 2.32 5.87 -14.25
N GLY A 111 2.30 6.27 -12.99
CA GLY A 111 2.53 7.66 -12.57
C GLY A 111 3.46 7.76 -11.37
N THR A 112 4.04 8.95 -11.21
CA THR A 112 4.92 9.31 -10.11
C THR A 112 4.28 10.43 -9.30
N VAL A 113 4.12 10.21 -7.99
CA VAL A 113 3.73 11.25 -7.03
C VAL A 113 4.95 11.63 -6.20
N ARG A 114 5.30 12.90 -6.17
CA ARG A 114 6.46 13.40 -5.44
C ARG A 114 6.06 14.53 -4.51
N TRP A 115 6.49 14.43 -3.26
CA TRP A 115 6.42 15.53 -2.33
C TRP A 115 7.76 15.70 -1.62
N LYS A 116 8.20 16.96 -1.50
CA LYS A 116 9.39 17.34 -0.77
C LYS A 116 8.97 18.35 0.30
N ASN A 117 9.07 17.93 1.55
CA ASN A 117 8.64 18.72 2.68
C ASN A 117 9.78 19.64 3.15
N TYR A 118 9.51 20.94 3.12
CA TYR A 118 10.36 22.01 3.64
C TYR A 118 9.69 22.78 4.80
N GLY A 119 8.50 22.36 5.26
CA GLY A 119 7.65 23.06 6.23
C GLY A 119 8.02 22.80 7.70
N GLY A 120 7.09 23.00 8.64
CA GLY A 120 7.36 22.83 10.08
C GLY A 120 7.65 21.38 10.52
N HIS A 121 7.16 20.40 9.76
CA HIS A 121 7.31 18.96 10.06
C HIS A 121 8.33 18.29 9.13
N LYS A 122 9.57 18.80 9.09
CA LYS A 122 10.67 18.29 8.23
C LYS A 122 11.21 16.92 8.63
N TRP A 123 10.45 16.16 9.41
CA TRP A 123 10.73 14.79 9.77
C TRP A 123 9.96 13.81 8.89
N ILE A 124 8.97 14.27 8.12
CA ILE A 124 8.06 13.41 7.35
C ILE A 124 7.78 13.93 5.95
N SER A 125 7.65 13.00 5.00
CA SER A 125 7.06 13.22 3.70
C SER A 125 6.09 12.07 3.39
N ASP A 126 4.80 12.30 3.64
CA ASP A 126 3.70 11.38 3.33
C ASP A 126 2.98 11.80 2.06
N THR A 127 2.84 10.86 1.13
CA THR A 127 1.98 11.01 -0.04
C THR A 127 0.92 9.92 -0.01
N TYR A 128 -0.29 10.26 -0.40
CA TYR A 128 -1.43 9.34 -0.38
C TYR A 128 -2.48 9.77 -1.40
N GLY A 129 -3.38 8.86 -1.70
CA GLY A 129 -4.50 9.10 -2.59
C GLY A 129 -5.13 7.80 -3.03
N GLN A 130 -5.78 7.85 -4.19
CA GLN A 130 -6.40 6.69 -4.83
C GLN A 130 -5.77 6.45 -6.19
N MET A 131 -5.64 5.19 -6.56
CA MET A 131 -5.35 4.78 -7.92
C MET A 131 -6.58 4.07 -8.48
N LYS A 132 -6.98 4.43 -9.69
CA LYS A 132 -8.15 3.89 -10.39
C LYS A 132 -7.67 3.17 -11.65
N PRO A 133 -7.35 1.87 -11.53
CA PRO A 133 -6.94 1.06 -12.67
C PRO A 133 -8.14 0.68 -13.55
N SER A 134 -7.86 0.41 -14.83
CA SER A 134 -8.85 -0.15 -15.76
C SER A 134 -9.26 -1.58 -15.39
N ARG A 135 -10.42 -2.06 -15.89
CA ARG A 135 -10.94 -3.41 -15.59
C ARG A 135 -10.02 -4.58 -15.96
N LEU A 136 -9.14 -4.39 -16.94
CA LEU A 136 -8.19 -5.44 -17.38
C LEU A 136 -6.91 -5.49 -16.54
N THR A 137 -6.82 -4.68 -15.49
CA THR A 137 -5.66 -4.68 -14.59
C THR A 137 -5.67 -5.92 -13.72
N VAL A 138 -4.58 -6.69 -13.80
CA VAL A 138 -4.36 -7.90 -13.03
C VAL A 138 -4.01 -7.55 -11.59
N TYR A 139 -3.07 -6.61 -11.41
CA TYR A 139 -2.69 -6.09 -10.10
C TYR A 139 -2.14 -4.67 -10.21
N VAL A 140 -2.04 -3.98 -9.06
CA VAL A 140 -1.36 -2.70 -8.92
C VAL A 140 -0.15 -2.81 -8.01
N SER A 141 0.77 -1.87 -8.12
CA SER A 141 1.90 -1.76 -7.20
C SER A 141 2.23 -0.33 -6.82
N THR A 142 2.83 -0.19 -5.64
CA THR A 142 3.34 1.05 -5.09
C THR A 142 4.81 0.87 -4.72
N LYS A 143 5.68 1.60 -5.39
CA LYS A 143 7.08 1.77 -4.97
C LYS A 143 7.22 3.09 -4.24
N SER A 144 7.76 3.08 -3.03
CA SER A 144 8.07 4.31 -2.30
C SER A 144 9.57 4.50 -2.23
N CYS A 145 10.07 5.65 -2.67
CA CYS A 145 11.48 6.03 -2.64
C CYS A 145 11.66 7.27 -1.74
N GLY A 146 12.43 7.12 -0.67
CA GLY A 146 12.71 8.18 0.30
C GLY A 146 14.11 8.76 0.13
N SER A 147 14.24 10.08 0.29
CA SER A 147 15.53 10.80 0.37
C SER A 147 15.42 11.95 1.36
N ALA A 148 16.54 12.38 1.93
CA ALA A 148 16.55 13.51 2.86
C ALA A 148 17.92 14.21 2.91
N GLN A 149 17.89 15.49 3.28
CA GLN A 149 19.07 16.21 3.75
C GLN A 149 18.85 16.53 5.22
N ILE A 150 19.58 15.85 6.11
CA ILE A 150 19.38 15.93 7.55
C ILE A 150 20.08 17.17 8.10
N THR A 151 21.36 17.30 7.80
CA THR A 151 22.18 18.50 8.04
C THR A 151 22.92 18.85 6.77
N SER A 152 23.68 19.95 6.72
CA SER A 152 24.51 20.27 5.54
C SER A 152 25.52 19.18 5.16
N ARG A 153 25.88 18.29 6.11
CA ARG A 153 26.87 17.22 5.92
C ARG A 153 26.26 15.82 5.83
N ILE A 154 25.07 15.62 6.41
CA ILE A 154 24.43 14.31 6.49
C ILE A 154 23.27 14.27 5.50
N LYS A 155 23.40 13.40 4.49
CA LYS A 155 22.38 13.12 3.48
C LYS A 155 21.95 11.66 3.51
N PHE A 156 20.67 11.44 3.26
CA PHE A 156 20.12 10.12 2.97
C PHE A 156 19.87 10.04 1.47
N THR A 157 20.71 9.25 0.78
CA THR A 157 20.54 8.98 -0.66
C THR A 157 19.27 8.17 -0.88
N GLU A 158 18.70 8.28 -2.08
CA GLU A 158 17.41 7.66 -2.36
C GLU A 158 17.45 6.14 -2.12
N LYS A 159 16.51 5.65 -1.30
CA LYS A 159 16.29 4.22 -1.07
C LYS A 159 14.81 3.92 -1.21
N CYS A 160 14.49 2.75 -1.76
CA CYS A 160 13.12 2.40 -2.10
C CYS A 160 12.67 1.10 -1.45
N VAL A 161 11.36 1.02 -1.21
CA VAL A 161 10.62 -0.20 -0.87
C VAL A 161 9.50 -0.40 -1.90
N TYR A 162 9.12 -1.65 -2.13
CA TYR A 162 8.14 -2.02 -3.15
C TYR A 162 7.04 -2.87 -2.53
N ALA A 163 5.81 -2.37 -2.59
CA ALA A 163 4.60 -3.13 -2.30
C ALA A 163 3.96 -3.47 -3.65
N GLY A 164 3.87 -4.76 -3.97
CA GLY A 164 3.12 -5.26 -5.13
C GLY A 164 2.41 -6.55 -4.77
N ALA A 165 1.19 -6.71 -5.26
CA ALA A 165 0.46 -7.97 -5.17
C ALA A 165 0.84 -8.86 -6.37
N SER A 166 0.85 -10.18 -6.16
CA SER A 166 1.02 -11.20 -7.20
C SER A 166 -0.24 -12.05 -7.30
#